data_AF-A0A6G1GQS4-F1
#
_entry.id   AF-A0A6G1GQS4-F1
#
_cell.length_a   1.000
_cell.length_b   1.000
_cell.length_c   1.000
_cell.angle_alpha   90.00
_cell.angle_beta   90.00
_cell.angle_gamma   90.00
#
_symmetry.space_group_name_H-M   'P 1'
#
loop_
_entity.id
_entity.type
_entity.pdbx_description
1 polymer ?
#
loop_
_entity_poly.entity_id
_entity_poly.type
_entity_poly.pdbx_seq_one_letter_code
_entity_poly.pdbx_strand_id
1 'polypeptide(L)'
;MRIDILDPFLLSRAQGQLEKLSRPGDVHHLLVTIAGIFSEAEDAEISLMDFLELVLSKYGVSRPVPIDDDAGRRVLFAAMCWLTSTLTPSKDISPNALCISILPKQSGFRRQHRMDDASRPVAKFLRGFGNILPSADLRVAQGQQSELLHASVLNFYSLSTVGKVNIQWVDTLSAHLEFHSLSRTLMLYRFPTMCALHCLGDEELHCANRLLRSYYPTCSNSTVVLTALRREILLSYRSLFGQSYRSRQLFNVGERKRAHGSGHYDPVLSIFCGESHRKSLKALPSELWPESCRDSVSQGTC
;
A
#
# COMPACT_ATOMS: atom_id res chain seq x y z
N MET A 1 10.18 -0.07 -6.62
CA MET A 1 9.79 1.35 -6.42
C MET A 1 10.00 2.08 -7.75
N ARG A 2 8.95 2.51 -8.44
CA ARG A 2 9.05 3.08 -9.80
C ARG A 2 9.35 4.58 -9.72
N ILE A 3 10.54 4.98 -10.17
CA ILE A 3 11.00 6.39 -10.23
C ILE A 3 10.50 7.06 -11.52
N ASP A 4 10.13 6.28 -12.52
CA ASP A 4 9.71 6.67 -13.88
C ASP A 4 8.37 7.43 -13.94
N ILE A 5 7.83 7.85 -12.79
CA ILE A 5 6.52 8.50 -12.63
C ILE A 5 6.67 10.02 -12.40
N LEU A 6 7.87 10.52 -12.09
CA LEU A 6 8.13 11.95 -12.05
C LEU A 6 8.27 12.47 -13.49
N ASP A 7 7.28 13.28 -13.92
CA ASP A 7 7.25 13.94 -15.23
C ASP A 7 8.57 14.69 -15.50
N PRO A 8 9.18 14.56 -16.70
CA PRO A 8 10.33 15.36 -17.13
C PRO A 8 10.14 16.88 -16.93
N PHE A 9 8.91 17.37 -16.94
CA PHE A 9 8.59 18.79 -16.71
C PHE A 9 8.61 19.18 -15.22
N LEU A 10 8.25 18.27 -14.31
CA LEU A 10 8.41 18.46 -12.85
C LEU A 10 9.88 18.34 -12.45
N LEU A 11 10.60 17.40 -13.06
CA LEU A 11 12.05 17.31 -12.96
C LEU A 11 12.68 18.61 -13.47
N SER A 12 12.22 19.22 -14.56
CA SER A 12 12.77 20.48 -15.09
C SER A 12 12.65 21.69 -14.16
N ARG A 13 11.55 21.81 -13.41
CA ARG A 13 11.35 22.92 -12.48
C ARG A 13 11.91 22.66 -11.09
N ALA A 14 11.94 21.39 -10.68
CA ALA A 14 12.66 20.96 -9.49
C ALA A 14 14.17 20.85 -9.75
N GLN A 15 14.64 20.75 -11.00
CA GLN A 15 16.02 20.44 -11.42
C GLN A 15 17.03 21.39 -10.78
N GLY A 16 16.73 22.68 -10.62
CA GLY A 16 17.64 23.61 -9.93
C GLY A 16 17.99 23.21 -8.48
N GLN A 17 17.15 22.41 -7.80
CA GLN A 17 17.42 21.87 -6.45
C GLN A 17 17.47 20.33 -6.39
N LEU A 18 16.83 19.63 -7.33
CA LEU A 18 16.77 18.16 -7.45
C LEU A 18 17.86 17.58 -8.38
N GLU A 19 18.61 18.39 -9.14
CA GLU A 19 19.80 17.91 -9.90
C GLU A 19 20.90 17.38 -8.98
N LYS A 20 20.88 17.77 -7.70
CA LYS A 20 21.70 17.17 -6.65
C LYS A 20 21.21 15.79 -6.20
N LEU A 21 20.02 15.36 -6.63
CA LEU A 21 19.36 14.10 -6.25
C LEU A 21 19.12 13.16 -7.47
N SER A 22 19.90 13.33 -8.56
CA SER A 22 19.72 12.62 -9.83
C SER A 22 20.24 11.16 -9.85
N ARG A 23 20.91 10.67 -8.80
CA ARG A 23 21.34 9.26 -8.76
C ARG A 23 20.21 8.40 -8.17
N PRO A 24 20.01 7.15 -8.63
CA PRO A 24 19.06 6.23 -8.01
C PRO A 24 19.23 6.07 -6.49
N GLY A 25 20.47 6.26 -5.99
CA GLY A 25 20.80 6.31 -4.57
C GLY A 25 20.22 7.52 -3.83
N ASP A 26 19.99 8.64 -4.52
CA ASP A 26 19.53 9.89 -3.92
C ASP A 26 18.00 9.88 -3.70
N VAL A 27 17.23 9.21 -4.56
CA VAL A 27 15.79 8.98 -4.32
C VAL A 27 15.56 7.99 -3.19
N HIS A 28 16.41 6.95 -3.11
CA HIS A 28 16.40 6.04 -1.98
C HIS A 28 16.78 6.79 -0.68
N HIS A 29 17.83 7.62 -0.73
CA HIS A 29 18.24 8.45 0.40
C HIS A 29 17.15 9.45 0.81
N LEU A 30 16.47 10.08 -0.16
CA LEU A 30 15.33 10.96 0.09
C LEU A 30 14.20 10.20 0.79
N LEU A 31 13.84 9.01 0.33
CA LEU A 31 12.78 8.22 0.97
C LEU A 31 13.19 7.66 2.33
N VAL A 32 14.46 7.30 2.53
CA VAL A 32 15.00 6.91 3.84
C VAL A 32 15.01 8.10 4.78
N THR A 33 15.31 9.31 4.28
CA THR A 33 15.28 10.53 5.09
C THR A 33 13.84 10.91 5.46
N ILE A 34 12.92 10.85 4.49
CA ILE A 34 11.49 11.02 4.73
C ILE A 34 11.01 9.97 5.73
N ALA A 35 11.38 8.70 5.58
CA ALA A 35 11.05 7.67 6.55
C ALA A 35 11.60 7.98 7.95
N GLY A 36 12.87 8.39 8.07
CA GLY A 36 13.50 8.75 9.33
C GLY A 36 12.84 9.94 10.02
N ILE A 37 12.50 11.00 9.28
CA ILE A 37 11.78 12.16 9.83
C ILE A 37 10.38 11.75 10.29
N PHE A 38 9.69 10.89 9.53
CA PHE A 38 8.41 10.32 9.95
C PHE A 38 8.54 9.37 11.14
N SER A 39 9.71 8.84 11.45
CA SER A 39 9.97 8.06 12.66
C SER A 39 10.27 8.93 13.88
N GLU A 40 10.77 10.15 13.68
CA GLU A 40 11.12 11.09 14.75
C GLU A 40 9.99 12.08 15.13
N ALA A 41 9.07 12.39 14.21
CA ALA A 41 8.01 13.37 14.47
C ALA A 41 7.01 12.86 15.53
N GLU A 42 6.81 13.56 16.66
CA GLU A 42 5.79 13.21 17.66
C GLU A 42 4.36 13.31 17.09
N ASP A 43 3.43 12.56 17.70
CA ASP A 43 2.17 12.10 17.10
C ASP A 43 1.31 13.17 16.37
N ALA A 44 0.95 12.83 15.13
CA ALA A 44 -0.31 13.13 14.44
C ALA A 44 -0.69 14.57 14.01
N GLU A 45 0.02 15.63 14.45
CA GLU A 45 -0.35 17.01 14.07
C GLU A 45 0.49 17.61 12.92
N ILE A 46 1.57 16.95 12.52
CA ILE A 46 2.44 17.46 11.46
C ILE A 46 1.71 17.55 10.12
N SER A 47 1.79 18.71 9.48
CA SER A 47 1.28 18.92 8.12
C SER A 47 2.32 18.51 7.06
N LEU A 48 1.93 18.45 5.80
CA LEU A 48 2.89 18.25 4.69
C LEU A 48 3.90 19.41 4.62
N MET A 49 3.50 20.60 5.08
CA MET A 49 4.34 21.80 5.10
C MET A 49 5.44 21.70 6.13
N ASP A 50 5.06 21.44 7.38
CA ASP A 50 6.01 21.27 8.49
C ASP A 50 7.02 20.17 8.14
N PHE A 51 6.53 19.09 7.53
CA PHE A 51 7.38 17.97 7.13
C PHE A 51 8.39 18.36 6.03
N LEU A 52 7.97 19.14 5.03
CA LEU A 52 8.87 19.66 4.01
C LEU A 52 9.97 20.54 4.63
N GLU A 53 9.63 21.38 5.61
CA GLU A 53 10.60 22.19 6.34
C GLU A 53 11.59 21.33 7.14
N LEU A 54 11.11 20.27 7.82
CA LEU A 54 11.99 19.31 8.50
C LEU A 54 12.94 18.59 7.52
N VAL A 55 12.44 18.18 6.35
CA VAL A 55 13.30 17.58 5.31
C VAL A 55 14.37 18.57 4.89
N LEU A 56 13.99 19.79 4.50
CA LEU A 56 14.91 20.80 4.01
C LEU A 56 15.98 21.18 5.06
N SER A 57 15.59 21.30 6.32
CA SER A 57 16.52 21.59 7.42
C SER A 57 17.54 20.47 7.64
N LYS A 58 17.13 19.19 7.56
CA LYS A 58 18.07 18.04 7.65
C LYS A 58 19.09 18.03 6.50
N TYR A 59 18.73 18.52 5.32
CA TYR A 59 19.66 18.65 4.20
C TYR A 59 20.49 19.96 4.24
N GLY A 60 20.40 20.76 5.31
CA GLY A 60 21.12 22.03 5.44
C GLY A 60 20.70 23.07 4.40
N VAL A 61 19.50 22.93 3.84
CA VAL A 61 18.96 23.87 2.85
C VAL A 61 18.27 25.01 3.59
N SER A 62 19.05 26.02 3.98
CA SER A 62 18.50 27.27 4.52
C SER A 62 17.83 28.06 3.40
N ARG A 63 16.51 28.21 3.45
CA ARG A 63 15.78 29.03 2.47
C ARG A 63 15.84 30.51 2.82
N PRO A 64 16.24 31.39 1.88
CA PRO A 64 15.82 32.77 1.90
C PRO A 64 14.40 32.84 1.30
N VAL A 65 13.40 33.23 2.09
CA VAL A 65 12.00 33.51 1.69
C VAL A 65 11.07 32.27 1.57
N PRO A 66 9.80 32.35 2.07
CA PRO A 66 8.80 31.30 1.88
C PRO A 66 8.30 31.32 0.43
N ILE A 67 8.93 30.52 -0.43
CA ILE A 67 8.35 30.18 -1.73
C ILE A 67 7.35 29.06 -1.49
N ASP A 68 6.15 29.25 -2.01
CA ASP A 68 5.09 28.25 -2.14
C ASP A 68 5.63 27.04 -2.93
N ASP A 69 6.29 26.12 -2.23
CA ASP A 69 7.00 25.00 -2.85
C ASP A 69 6.06 23.83 -3.13
N ASP A 70 5.16 24.08 -4.06
CA ASP A 70 4.20 23.12 -4.57
C ASP A 70 4.88 21.87 -5.14
N ALA A 71 6.09 22.02 -5.68
CA ALA A 71 6.87 20.89 -6.19
C ALA A 71 7.34 19.99 -5.04
N GLY A 72 7.93 20.56 -4.00
CA GLY A 72 8.31 19.83 -2.78
C GLY A 72 7.14 19.12 -2.13
N ARG A 73 5.99 19.80 -2.00
CA ARG A 73 4.75 19.21 -1.45
C ARG A 73 4.26 18.01 -2.27
N ARG A 74 4.32 18.09 -3.61
CA ARG A 74 3.94 16.98 -4.49
C ARG A 74 4.88 15.79 -4.34
N VAL A 75 6.18 16.04 -4.30
CA VAL A 75 7.18 14.97 -4.12
C VAL A 75 6.97 14.28 -2.78
N LEU A 76 6.77 15.05 -1.72
CA LEU A 76 6.50 14.52 -0.40
C LEU A 76 5.19 13.72 -0.36
N PHE A 77 4.12 14.26 -0.95
CA PHE A 77 2.84 13.57 -1.05
C PHE A 77 2.97 12.23 -1.81
N ALA A 78 3.69 12.21 -2.93
CA ALA A 78 3.96 11.00 -3.69
C ALA A 78 4.77 9.98 -2.88
N ALA A 79 5.82 10.44 -2.18
CA ALA A 79 6.62 9.62 -1.29
C ALA A 79 5.78 8.96 -0.20
N MET A 80 4.89 9.72 0.44
CA MET A 80 3.98 9.19 1.45
C MET A 80 3.01 8.15 0.87
N CYS A 81 2.44 8.41 -0.31
CA CYS A 81 1.58 7.45 -0.99
C CYS A 81 2.32 6.14 -1.27
N TRP A 82 3.58 6.18 -1.67
CA TRP A 82 4.39 4.98 -1.91
C TRP A 82 4.78 4.25 -0.63
N LEU A 83 5.24 4.97 0.39
CA LEU A 83 5.63 4.41 1.69
C LEU A 83 4.46 3.68 2.36
N THR A 84 3.28 4.27 2.30
CA THR A 84 2.05 3.68 2.87
C THR A 84 1.39 2.68 1.94
N SER A 85 1.63 2.79 0.63
CA SER A 85 0.92 2.05 -0.43
C SER A 85 -0.61 2.19 -0.38
N THR A 86 -1.16 3.17 0.36
CA THR A 86 -2.61 3.30 0.53
C THR A 86 -3.28 4.09 -0.59
N LEU A 87 -2.50 4.92 -1.29
CA LEU A 87 -2.92 5.75 -2.41
C LEU A 87 -1.90 5.64 -3.54
N THR A 88 -2.34 5.93 -4.77
CA THR A 88 -1.43 6.10 -5.92
C THR A 88 -1.43 7.57 -6.32
N PRO A 89 -0.29 8.26 -6.33
CA PRO A 89 -0.25 9.65 -6.80
C PRO A 89 -0.59 9.69 -8.30
N SER A 90 -1.36 10.71 -8.71
CA SER A 90 -1.70 10.89 -10.13
C SER A 90 -0.46 11.33 -10.92
N LYS A 91 -0.42 10.90 -12.19
CA LYS A 91 0.52 11.46 -13.17
C LYS A 91 0.07 12.82 -13.68
N ASP A 92 -1.22 13.12 -13.56
CA ASP A 92 -1.80 14.37 -14.03
C ASP A 92 -1.43 15.49 -13.06
N ILE A 93 -0.66 16.46 -13.57
CA ILE A 93 -0.22 17.61 -12.79
C ILE A 93 -1.27 18.70 -12.92
N SER A 94 -2.04 18.91 -11.85
CA SER A 94 -2.89 20.10 -11.71
C SER A 94 -2.12 21.14 -10.91
N PRO A 95 -1.90 22.38 -11.41
CA PRO A 95 -0.95 23.34 -10.85
C PRO A 95 -1.22 23.70 -9.38
N ASN A 96 -2.47 23.66 -8.92
CA ASN A 96 -2.85 24.03 -7.54
C ASN A 96 -3.51 22.88 -6.77
N ALA A 97 -3.27 21.63 -7.16
CA ALA A 97 -3.88 20.48 -6.51
C ALA A 97 -2.93 19.28 -6.36
N LEU A 98 -3.13 18.54 -5.28
CA LEU A 98 -2.57 17.22 -5.03
C LEU A 98 -3.58 16.17 -5.51
N CYS A 99 -3.17 15.36 -6.48
CA CYS A 99 -4.06 14.44 -7.18
C CYS A 99 -3.68 12.99 -6.93
N ILE A 100 -4.67 12.13 -6.78
CA ILE A 100 -4.49 10.68 -6.78
C ILE A 100 -5.03 10.07 -8.08
N SER A 101 -4.40 8.98 -8.50
CA SER A 101 -4.99 8.09 -9.48
C SER A 101 -6.08 7.29 -8.78
N ILE A 102 -7.32 7.57 -9.14
CA ILE A 102 -8.48 6.80 -8.71
C ILE A 102 -8.67 5.67 -9.70
N LEU A 103 -8.61 4.42 -9.22
CA LEU A 103 -9.05 3.29 -10.02
C LEU A 103 -10.54 3.50 -10.34
N PRO A 104 -11.01 3.19 -11.56
CA PRO A 104 -12.31 3.65 -12.08
C PRO A 104 -13.55 3.45 -11.18
N LYS A 105 -13.46 2.63 -10.13
CA LYS A 105 -14.58 2.21 -9.29
C LYS A 105 -14.41 2.39 -7.78
N GLN A 106 -13.37 3.10 -7.35
CA GLN A 106 -13.27 3.64 -6.00
C GLN A 106 -14.30 4.79 -5.80
N SER A 107 -15.59 4.42 -5.74
CA SER A 107 -16.70 5.33 -5.51
C SER A 107 -16.62 5.92 -4.11
N GLY A 108 -16.65 7.25 -3.99
CA GLY A 108 -16.50 7.95 -2.72
C GLY A 108 -15.10 8.49 -2.46
N PHE A 109 -14.12 8.19 -3.32
CA PHE A 109 -12.83 8.83 -3.26
C PHE A 109 -12.86 10.20 -3.95
N ARG A 110 -12.31 11.21 -3.28
CA ARG A 110 -12.08 12.52 -3.89
C ARG A 110 -10.76 12.47 -4.66
N ARG A 111 -10.75 12.80 -5.96
CA ARG A 111 -9.54 12.68 -6.81
C ARG A 111 -8.44 13.67 -6.45
N GLN A 112 -8.83 14.84 -5.96
CA GLN A 112 -7.92 15.97 -5.80
C GLN A 112 -8.23 16.76 -4.54
N HIS A 113 -7.17 17.26 -3.92
CA HIS A 113 -7.23 18.26 -2.87
C HIS A 113 -6.52 19.53 -3.30
N ARG A 114 -6.96 20.68 -2.79
CA ARG A 114 -6.26 21.94 -3.03
C ARG A 114 -4.88 21.86 -2.39
N MET A 115 -3.89 22.52 -2.98
CA MET A 115 -2.57 22.58 -2.36
C MET A 115 -2.61 23.17 -0.96
N ASP A 116 -3.48 24.16 -0.73
CA ASP A 116 -3.74 24.75 0.59
C ASP A 116 -4.19 23.71 1.64
N ASP A 117 -4.86 22.63 1.23
CA ASP A 117 -5.28 21.56 2.15
C ASP A 117 -4.08 20.80 2.75
N ALA A 118 -2.89 20.90 2.13
CA ALA A 118 -1.65 20.29 2.62
C ALA A 118 -1.13 20.93 3.92
N SER A 119 -1.64 22.11 4.29
CA SER A 119 -1.40 22.74 5.59
C SER A 119 -2.10 22.04 6.76
N ARG A 120 -3.06 21.16 6.48
CA ARG A 120 -3.76 20.38 7.51
C ARG A 120 -2.86 19.24 7.99
N PRO A 121 -3.07 18.74 9.22
CA PRO A 121 -2.43 17.53 9.69
C PRO A 121 -2.60 16.39 8.69
N VAL A 122 -1.52 15.66 8.41
CA VAL A 122 -1.45 14.62 7.38
C VAL A 122 -2.64 13.65 7.42
N ALA A 123 -3.03 13.16 8.60
CA ALA A 123 -4.18 12.28 8.74
C ALA A 123 -5.48 12.89 8.21
N LYS A 124 -5.73 14.14 8.59
CA LYS A 124 -6.94 14.88 8.26
C LYS A 124 -6.96 15.27 6.78
N PHE A 125 -5.78 15.46 6.17
CA PHE A 125 -5.61 15.61 4.74
C PHE A 125 -5.90 14.28 4.01
N LEU A 126 -5.30 13.17 4.44
CA LEU A 126 -5.50 11.84 3.84
C LEU A 126 -6.97 11.40 3.90
N ARG A 127 -7.67 11.60 5.03
CA ARG A 127 -9.11 11.31 5.13
C ARG A 127 -9.96 12.13 4.15
N GLY A 128 -9.46 13.28 3.68
CA GLY A 128 -10.15 14.07 2.68
C GLY A 128 -10.34 13.33 1.35
N PHE A 129 -9.43 12.41 1.02
CA PHE A 129 -9.52 11.57 -0.17
C PHE A 129 -10.59 10.46 -0.04
N GLY A 130 -11.15 10.23 1.15
CA GLY A 130 -12.16 9.21 1.42
C GLY A 130 -11.73 8.21 2.49
N ASN A 131 -12.50 7.13 2.63
CA ASN A 131 -12.19 5.99 3.50
C ASN A 131 -11.17 5.07 2.81
N ILE A 132 -9.90 5.49 2.83
CA ILE A 132 -8.79 4.79 2.19
C ILE A 132 -8.51 3.46 2.88
N LEU A 133 -8.72 3.39 4.18
CA LEU A 133 -8.49 2.19 4.97
C LEU A 133 -9.79 1.72 5.63
N PRO A 134 -9.93 0.40 5.89
CA PRO A 134 -11.10 -0.12 6.58
C PRO A 134 -11.29 0.58 7.91
N SER A 135 -12.55 0.89 8.26
CA SER A 135 -12.86 1.44 9.57
C SER A 135 -12.50 0.44 10.66
N ALA A 136 -12.04 0.91 11.82
CA ALA A 136 -11.72 0.04 12.96
C ALA A 136 -12.92 -0.83 13.41
N ASP A 137 -14.13 -0.36 13.10
CA ASP A 137 -15.38 -1.13 13.18
C ASP A 137 -15.53 -2.13 12.04
N LEU A 138 -14.50 -2.95 11.78
CA LEU A 138 -14.68 -4.26 11.11
C LEU A 138 -15.45 -5.19 12.06
N ARG A 139 -16.62 -4.75 12.52
CA ARG A 139 -17.67 -5.69 12.88
C ARG A 139 -17.91 -6.45 11.59
N VAL A 140 -17.55 -7.73 11.60
CA VAL A 140 -18.01 -8.74 10.65
C VAL A 140 -19.38 -8.28 10.20
N ALA A 141 -19.50 -7.85 8.94
CA ALA A 141 -20.79 -7.45 8.42
C ALA A 141 -21.70 -8.62 8.76
N GLN A 142 -22.64 -8.41 9.70
CA GLN A 142 -23.71 -9.35 9.96
C GLN A 142 -24.64 -9.25 8.76
N GLY A 143 -24.10 -9.58 7.59
CA GLY A 143 -24.84 -9.78 6.37
C GLY A 143 -25.75 -10.96 6.65
N GLN A 144 -27.04 -10.70 6.53
CA GLN A 144 -28.08 -11.69 6.28
C GLN A 144 -27.48 -12.87 5.52
N GLN A 145 -27.62 -14.09 6.05
CA GLN A 145 -27.13 -15.36 5.51
C GLN A 145 -26.91 -15.33 3.99
N SER A 146 -25.78 -14.78 3.56
CA SER A 146 -25.32 -14.93 2.19
C SER A 146 -24.77 -16.33 2.18
N GLU A 147 -25.33 -17.20 1.32
CA GLU A 147 -24.92 -18.60 1.15
C GLU A 147 -23.42 -18.74 1.42
N LEU A 148 -23.08 -19.40 2.53
CA LEU A 148 -21.71 -19.52 3.03
C LEU A 148 -20.88 -20.21 1.96
N LEU A 149 -20.18 -19.41 1.15
CA LEU A 149 -19.17 -19.91 0.24
C LEU A 149 -18.04 -20.48 1.09
N HIS A 150 -17.96 -21.81 1.14
CA HIS A 150 -16.91 -22.48 1.89
C HIS A 150 -15.56 -22.08 1.30
N ALA A 151 -14.64 -21.56 2.12
CA ALA A 151 -13.35 -21.03 1.67
C ALA A 151 -12.55 -22.05 0.84
N SER A 152 -12.70 -23.36 1.10
CA SER A 152 -12.06 -24.41 0.29
C SER A 152 -12.50 -24.45 -1.18
N VAL A 153 -13.67 -23.89 -1.50
CA VAL A 153 -14.23 -23.80 -2.86
C VAL A 153 -13.79 -22.50 -3.56
N LEU A 154 -13.51 -21.46 -2.78
CA LEU A 154 -13.11 -20.14 -3.28
C LEU A 154 -11.60 -20.05 -3.53
N ASN A 155 -11.15 -20.67 -4.62
CA ASN A 155 -9.78 -20.56 -5.10
C ASN A 155 -9.74 -19.95 -6.50
N PHE A 156 -8.57 -19.48 -6.93
CA PHE A 156 -8.39 -18.80 -8.21
C PHE A 156 -8.76 -19.68 -9.40
N TYR A 157 -8.54 -20.99 -9.34
CA TYR A 157 -9.01 -21.89 -10.39
C TYR A 157 -10.54 -21.86 -10.53
N SER A 158 -11.30 -21.97 -9.44
CA SER A 158 -12.77 -21.84 -9.47
C SER A 158 -13.19 -20.46 -9.99
N LEU A 159 -12.57 -19.39 -9.49
CA LEU A 159 -12.88 -18.02 -9.89
C LEU A 159 -12.64 -17.79 -11.38
N SER A 160 -11.51 -18.24 -11.91
CA SER A 160 -11.16 -18.04 -13.34
C SER A 160 -11.95 -18.95 -14.27
N THR A 161 -12.14 -20.22 -13.91
CA THR A 161 -12.76 -21.22 -14.81
C THR A 161 -14.29 -21.15 -14.79
N VAL A 162 -14.88 -21.07 -13.60
CA VAL A 162 -16.34 -21.04 -13.41
C VAL A 162 -16.83 -19.59 -13.39
N GLY A 163 -16.25 -18.77 -12.51
CA GLY A 163 -16.66 -17.38 -12.34
C GLY A 163 -16.25 -16.44 -13.49
N LYS A 164 -15.36 -16.88 -14.37
CA LYS A 164 -14.72 -16.05 -15.42
C LYS A 164 -14.13 -14.75 -14.85
N VAL A 165 -13.58 -14.85 -13.64
CA VAL A 165 -12.97 -13.73 -12.93
C VAL A 165 -11.52 -13.56 -13.37
N ASN A 166 -11.18 -12.35 -13.76
CA ASN A 166 -9.83 -11.92 -14.10
C ASN A 166 -9.15 -11.31 -12.89
N ILE A 167 -7.83 -11.47 -12.77
CA ILE A 167 -7.03 -10.74 -11.79
C ILE A 167 -6.50 -9.45 -12.40
N GLN A 168 -6.55 -8.36 -11.64
CA GLN A 168 -5.80 -7.15 -11.91
C GLN A 168 -4.82 -6.89 -10.75
N TRP A 169 -3.53 -6.88 -11.06
CA TRP A 169 -2.50 -6.55 -10.09
C TRP A 169 -2.42 -5.04 -9.89
N VAL A 170 -2.50 -4.57 -8.65
CA VAL A 170 -2.57 -3.14 -8.28
C VAL A 170 -1.48 -2.74 -7.30
N ASP A 171 -1.15 -1.45 -7.30
CA ASP A 171 -0.14 -0.84 -6.42
C ASP A 171 -0.71 -0.31 -5.11
N THR A 172 -2.04 -0.39 -4.96
CA THR A 172 -2.74 0.24 -3.86
C THR A 172 -3.32 -0.82 -2.94
N LEU A 173 -2.94 -0.74 -1.65
CA LEU A 173 -3.39 -1.62 -0.59
C LEU A 173 -4.91 -1.58 -0.43
N SER A 174 -5.49 -0.39 -0.52
CA SER A 174 -6.94 -0.16 -0.35
C SER A 174 -7.81 -0.78 -1.44
N ALA A 175 -7.23 -1.12 -2.59
CA ALA A 175 -7.92 -1.79 -3.70
C ALA A 175 -7.80 -3.32 -3.64
N HIS A 176 -7.11 -3.88 -2.63
CA HIS A 176 -6.98 -5.33 -2.50
C HIS A 176 -8.34 -5.99 -2.23
N LEU A 177 -8.65 -7.04 -3.00
CA LEU A 177 -9.94 -7.75 -3.04
C LEU A 177 -11.15 -6.91 -3.50
N GLU A 178 -10.93 -5.72 -4.08
CA GLU A 178 -12.00 -4.99 -4.74
C GLU A 178 -12.48 -5.79 -5.98
N PHE A 179 -13.76 -6.16 -6.02
CA PHE A 179 -14.34 -6.92 -7.11
C PHE A 179 -15.24 -6.07 -7.99
N HIS A 180 -14.89 -6.00 -9.27
CA HIS A 180 -15.64 -5.29 -10.28
C HIS A 180 -16.57 -6.27 -11.02
N SER A 181 -17.84 -6.29 -10.65
CA SER A 181 -18.83 -7.25 -11.18
C SER A 181 -19.01 -7.19 -12.70
N LEU A 182 -19.04 -6.00 -13.30
CA LEU A 182 -19.30 -5.81 -14.75
C LEU A 182 -18.19 -6.39 -15.64
N SER A 183 -16.93 -6.25 -15.24
CA SER A 183 -15.77 -6.80 -15.97
C SER A 183 -15.28 -8.13 -15.38
N ARG A 184 -15.91 -8.56 -14.28
CA ARG A 184 -15.49 -9.70 -13.45
C ARG A 184 -14.00 -9.61 -13.11
N THR A 185 -13.55 -8.47 -12.63
CA THR A 185 -12.13 -8.27 -12.28
C THR A 185 -11.96 -8.19 -10.77
N LEU A 186 -11.16 -9.07 -10.20
CA LEU A 186 -10.71 -9.01 -8.82
C LEU A 186 -9.33 -8.33 -8.75
N MET A 187 -9.23 -7.28 -7.95
CA MET A 187 -7.98 -6.55 -7.78
C MET A 187 -7.13 -7.17 -6.66
N LEU A 188 -5.85 -7.39 -6.93
CA LEU A 188 -4.90 -7.91 -5.95
C LEU A 188 -3.69 -7.00 -5.86
N TYR A 189 -3.40 -6.53 -4.65
CA TYR A 189 -2.15 -5.84 -4.35
C TYR A 189 -0.93 -6.66 -4.80
N ARG A 190 0.11 -6.04 -5.36
CA ARG A 190 1.24 -6.79 -5.94
C ARG A 190 2.51 -6.85 -5.09
N PHE A 191 2.52 -6.24 -3.91
CA PHE A 191 3.73 -6.15 -3.06
C PHE A 191 3.57 -6.80 -1.67
N PRO A 192 3.35 -8.13 -1.59
CA PRO A 192 3.25 -8.81 -0.29
C PRO A 192 4.50 -8.66 0.61
N THR A 193 5.69 -8.36 0.06
CA THR A 193 6.87 -8.05 0.87
C THR A 193 6.61 -6.85 1.79
N MET A 194 5.92 -5.80 1.31
CA MET A 194 5.57 -4.66 2.15
C MET A 194 4.68 -5.11 3.31
N CYS A 195 3.70 -5.96 3.04
CA CYS A 195 2.82 -6.51 4.08
C CYS A 195 3.61 -7.35 5.09
N ALA A 196 4.51 -8.20 4.62
CA ALA A 196 5.34 -9.07 5.45
C ALA A 196 6.30 -8.26 6.34
N LEU A 197 7.03 -7.29 5.79
CA LEU A 197 7.94 -6.44 6.55
C LEU A 197 7.22 -5.70 7.68
N HIS A 198 6.03 -5.17 7.40
CA HIS A 198 5.20 -4.53 8.42
C HIS A 198 4.68 -5.49 9.50
N CYS A 199 4.49 -6.76 9.19
CA CYS A 199 4.08 -7.77 10.18
C CYS A 199 5.25 -8.27 11.04
N LEU A 200 6.48 -8.20 10.53
CA LEU A 200 7.69 -8.71 11.18
C LEU A 200 8.49 -7.65 11.93
N GLY A 201 8.43 -6.41 11.46
CA GLY A 201 9.26 -5.35 11.98
C GLY A 201 8.69 -4.68 13.22
N ASP A 202 9.58 -4.00 13.94
CA ASP A 202 9.21 -3.18 15.09
C ASP A 202 8.24 -2.07 14.65
N GLU A 203 7.24 -1.81 15.50
CA GLU A 203 6.18 -0.84 15.23
C GLU A 203 6.74 0.57 15.03
N GLU A 204 7.82 0.89 15.77
CA GLU A 204 8.48 2.19 15.76
C GLU A 204 9.36 2.42 14.52
N LEU A 205 9.87 1.34 13.91
CA LEU A 205 10.76 1.40 12.74
C LEU A 205 10.00 1.67 11.43
N HIS A 206 8.67 1.51 11.42
CA HIS A 206 7.88 1.66 10.21
C HIS A 206 7.17 3.02 10.17
N CYS A 207 7.82 4.01 9.57
CA CYS A 207 7.27 5.34 9.30
C CYS A 207 5.84 5.33 8.73
N ALA A 208 5.51 4.36 7.87
CA ALA A 208 4.18 4.18 7.31
C ALA A 208 3.13 3.79 8.37
N ASN A 209 3.49 3.02 9.41
CA ASN A 209 2.57 2.73 10.51
C ASN A 209 2.29 3.96 11.36
N ARG A 210 3.31 4.79 11.63
CA ARG A 210 3.13 6.06 12.35
C ARG A 210 2.25 7.03 11.56
N LEU A 211 2.50 7.16 10.26
CA LEU A 211 1.66 7.90 9.32
C LEU A 211 0.20 7.45 9.38
N LEU A 212 -0.05 6.14 9.37
CA LEU A 212 -1.40 5.59 9.36
C LEU A 212 -2.04 5.52 10.75
N ARG A 213 -1.29 5.56 11.86
CA ARG A 213 -1.82 5.64 13.23
C ARG A 213 -2.67 6.89 13.41
N SER A 214 -2.16 8.02 12.91
CA SER A 214 -2.90 9.28 12.91
C SER A 214 -4.20 9.22 12.07
N TYR A 215 -4.30 8.28 11.12
CA TYR A 215 -5.53 8.03 10.37
C TYR A 215 -6.65 7.44 11.26
N TYR A 216 -6.31 6.78 12.37
CA TYR A 216 -7.24 6.13 13.32
C TYR A 216 -7.16 6.70 14.75
N PRO A 217 -7.47 7.99 14.97
CA PRO A 217 -7.21 8.71 16.22
C PRO A 217 -8.08 8.22 17.37
N THR A 218 -9.24 7.63 17.05
CA THR A 218 -10.19 7.11 18.04
C THR A 218 -9.97 5.63 18.34
N CYS A 219 -9.08 4.95 17.61
CA CYS A 219 -8.80 3.54 17.82
C CYS A 219 -7.49 3.41 18.60
N SER A 220 -7.58 3.08 19.89
CA SER A 220 -6.42 2.75 20.72
C SER A 220 -5.56 1.61 20.14
N ASN A 221 -6.14 0.81 19.22
CA ASN A 221 -5.53 -0.37 18.59
C ASN A 221 -5.29 -0.17 17.08
N SER A 222 -5.04 1.04 16.60
CA SER A 222 -4.81 1.33 15.18
C SER A 222 -3.73 0.44 14.52
N THR A 223 -2.66 0.14 15.25
CA THR A 223 -1.58 -0.73 14.75
C THR A 223 -2.08 -2.16 14.59
N VAL A 224 -2.92 -2.64 15.51
CA VAL A 224 -3.56 -3.96 15.42
C VAL A 224 -4.42 -4.05 14.16
N VAL A 225 -5.21 -3.02 13.84
CA VAL A 225 -6.06 -2.98 12.63
C VAL A 225 -5.21 -3.04 11.35
N LEU A 226 -4.13 -2.26 11.28
CA LEU A 226 -3.25 -2.23 10.12
C LEU A 226 -2.48 -3.55 9.94
N THR A 227 -2.00 -4.14 11.04
CA THR A 227 -1.32 -5.43 11.03
C THR A 227 -2.30 -6.54 10.66
N ALA A 228 -3.53 -6.52 11.18
CA ALA A 228 -4.59 -7.46 10.80
C ALA A 228 -4.88 -7.37 9.30
N LEU A 229 -5.10 -6.16 8.75
CA LEU A 229 -5.31 -5.95 7.32
C LEU A 229 -4.18 -6.57 6.47
N ARG A 230 -2.92 -6.36 6.85
CA ARG A 230 -1.77 -6.89 6.11
C ARG A 230 -1.69 -8.40 6.19
N ARG A 231 -1.99 -8.99 7.35
CA ARG A 231 -2.08 -10.45 7.50
C ARG A 231 -3.20 -11.04 6.64
N GLU A 232 -4.37 -10.39 6.60
CA GLU A 232 -5.47 -10.78 5.72
C GLU A 232 -5.09 -10.73 4.24
N ILE A 233 -4.35 -9.70 3.82
CA ILE A 233 -3.80 -9.60 2.47
C ILE A 233 -2.85 -10.78 2.17
N LEU A 234 -1.97 -11.15 3.12
CA LEU A 234 -1.09 -12.30 2.95
C LEU A 234 -1.87 -13.63 2.86
N LEU A 235 -2.92 -13.78 3.67
CA LEU A 235 -3.80 -14.95 3.65
C LEU A 235 -4.62 -15.07 2.37
N SER A 236 -5.05 -13.96 1.77
CA SER A 236 -5.84 -13.99 0.55
C SER A 236 -5.06 -14.64 -0.60
N TYR A 237 -3.74 -14.38 -0.71
CA TYR A 237 -2.89 -15.05 -1.71
C TYR A 237 -2.85 -16.56 -1.51
N ARG A 238 -2.81 -17.03 -0.25
CA ARG A 238 -2.83 -18.46 0.05
C ARG A 238 -4.17 -19.09 -0.32
N SER A 239 -5.25 -18.44 0.07
CA SER A 239 -6.61 -18.92 -0.18
C SER A 239 -6.91 -18.98 -1.67
N LEU A 240 -6.54 -17.93 -2.41
CA LEU A 240 -6.73 -17.86 -3.85
C LEU A 240 -5.79 -18.83 -4.60
N PHE A 241 -4.51 -18.84 -4.27
CA PHE A 241 -3.50 -19.54 -5.06
C PHE A 241 -2.85 -20.71 -4.31
N GLY A 242 -2.26 -20.44 -3.15
CA GLY A 242 -1.37 -21.36 -2.44
C GLY A 242 -1.97 -22.71 -2.06
N GLN A 243 -3.27 -22.79 -1.75
CA GLN A 243 -3.91 -24.03 -1.30
C GLN A 243 -4.26 -25.00 -2.43
N SER A 244 -4.58 -24.51 -3.64
CA SER A 244 -5.03 -25.34 -4.77
C SER A 244 -3.92 -25.58 -5.79
N TYR A 245 -3.61 -26.86 -6.08
CA TYR A 245 -2.62 -27.21 -7.12
C TYR A 245 -2.92 -26.54 -8.46
N ARG A 246 -4.19 -26.52 -8.88
CA ARG A 246 -4.61 -25.92 -10.15
C ARG A 246 -4.45 -24.40 -10.12
N SER A 247 -4.76 -23.74 -8.99
CA SER A 247 -4.54 -22.31 -8.84
C SER A 247 -3.04 -21.96 -8.88
N ARG A 248 -2.18 -22.74 -8.23
CA ARG A 248 -0.71 -22.58 -8.30
C ARG A 248 -0.20 -22.73 -9.73
N GLN A 249 -0.72 -23.69 -10.49
CA GLN A 249 -0.37 -23.84 -11.90
C GLN A 249 -0.76 -22.62 -12.73
N LEU A 250 -2.00 -22.13 -12.58
CA LEU A 250 -2.45 -20.91 -13.26
C LEU A 250 -1.59 -19.70 -12.88
N PHE A 251 -1.19 -19.60 -11.61
CA PHE A 251 -0.27 -18.55 -11.17
C PHE A 251 1.08 -18.64 -11.88
N ASN A 252 1.72 -19.82 -11.84
CA ASN A 252 3.05 -20.02 -12.40
C ASN A 252 3.09 -19.84 -13.93
N VAL A 253 2.02 -20.23 -14.64
CA VAL A 253 1.96 -20.15 -16.10
C VAL A 253 1.63 -18.74 -16.60
N GLY A 254 0.72 -18.03 -15.91
CA GLY A 254 0.18 -16.75 -16.39
C GLY A 254 0.36 -15.60 -15.40
N GLU A 255 -0.24 -15.72 -14.21
CA GLU A 255 -0.35 -14.56 -13.29
C GLU A 255 0.99 -14.08 -12.76
N ARG A 256 2.01 -14.94 -12.63
CA ARG A 256 3.35 -14.52 -12.24
C ARG A 256 3.93 -13.48 -13.21
N LYS A 257 3.71 -13.67 -14.52
CA LYS A 257 4.12 -12.70 -15.56
C LYS A 257 3.27 -11.44 -15.51
N ARG A 258 1.96 -11.57 -15.25
CA ARG A 258 1.04 -10.42 -15.14
C ARG A 258 1.32 -9.57 -13.90
N ALA A 259 1.70 -10.19 -12.78
CA ALA A 259 2.11 -9.53 -11.55
C ALA A 259 3.41 -8.73 -11.71
N HIS A 260 4.34 -9.25 -12.53
CA HIS A 260 5.55 -8.52 -12.92
C HIS A 260 5.22 -7.19 -13.63
N GLY A 261 4.17 -7.19 -14.47
CA GLY A 261 3.78 -6.03 -15.26
C GLY A 261 4.99 -5.46 -16.04
N SER A 262 5.07 -4.13 -16.14
CA SER A 262 6.21 -3.41 -16.75
C SER A 262 7.35 -3.07 -15.78
N GLY A 263 7.55 -3.80 -14.68
CA GLY A 263 8.54 -3.41 -13.68
C GLY A 263 8.93 -4.49 -12.68
N HIS A 264 9.17 -4.09 -11.43
CA HIS A 264 9.72 -4.97 -10.40
C HIS A 264 8.69 -6.01 -9.90
N TYR A 265 9.13 -7.26 -9.82
CA TYR A 265 8.36 -8.36 -9.26
C TYR A 265 8.69 -8.58 -7.80
N ASP A 266 7.66 -8.71 -6.98
CA ASP A 266 7.81 -9.05 -5.58
C ASP A 266 8.09 -10.56 -5.44
N PRO A 267 9.28 -10.98 -4.97
CA PRO A 267 9.63 -12.39 -4.85
C PRO A 267 8.75 -13.15 -3.86
N VAL A 268 8.16 -12.46 -2.88
CA VAL A 268 7.30 -13.07 -1.86
C VAL A 268 6.00 -13.59 -2.49
N LEU A 269 5.56 -13.05 -3.65
CA LEU A 269 4.43 -13.64 -4.40
C LEU A 269 4.68 -15.09 -4.80
N SER A 270 5.90 -15.48 -5.15
CA SER A 270 6.19 -16.88 -5.51
C SER A 270 5.98 -17.81 -4.31
N ILE A 271 6.35 -17.36 -3.12
CA ILE A 271 6.20 -18.13 -1.88
C ILE A 271 4.73 -18.29 -1.52
N PHE A 272 3.96 -17.19 -1.54
CA PHE A 272 2.54 -17.23 -1.12
C PHE A 272 1.61 -17.83 -2.17
N CYS A 273 1.88 -17.62 -3.46
CA CYS A 273 0.99 -18.06 -4.55
C CYS A 273 1.46 -19.32 -5.28
N GLY A 274 2.78 -19.52 -5.43
CA GLY A 274 3.35 -20.54 -6.30
C GLY A 274 3.74 -21.84 -5.58
N GLU A 275 3.98 -21.79 -4.28
CA GLU A 275 4.50 -22.90 -3.51
C GLU A 275 3.44 -23.66 -2.70
N SER A 276 3.64 -24.97 -2.57
CA SER A 276 2.80 -25.84 -1.72
C SER A 276 3.22 -25.74 -0.25
N HIS A 277 2.32 -26.07 0.68
CA HIS A 277 2.44 -25.92 2.15
C HIS A 277 3.61 -26.70 2.83
N ARG A 278 4.60 -27.18 2.09
CA ARG A 278 5.41 -28.32 2.53
C ARG A 278 6.76 -27.99 3.15
N LYS A 279 7.42 -26.85 2.87
CA LYS A 279 8.70 -26.48 3.53
C LYS A 279 8.96 -24.98 3.70
N SER A 280 8.89 -24.20 2.64
CA SER A 280 9.17 -22.75 2.66
C SER A 280 8.24 -21.95 3.56
N LEU A 281 6.94 -22.28 3.57
CA LEU A 281 5.95 -21.62 4.42
C LEU A 281 6.12 -21.93 5.91
N LYS A 282 6.65 -23.12 6.25
CA LYS A 282 6.98 -23.46 7.63
C LYS A 282 8.22 -22.71 8.14
N ALA A 283 9.07 -22.25 7.23
CA ALA A 283 10.22 -21.41 7.57
C ALA A 283 9.84 -19.92 7.71
N LEU A 284 8.62 -19.54 7.35
CA LEU A 284 8.15 -18.18 7.56
C LEU A 284 7.82 -17.94 9.03
N PRO A 285 8.09 -16.74 9.57
CA PRO A 285 7.79 -16.43 10.96
C PRO A 285 6.29 -16.49 11.25
N SER A 286 5.94 -16.90 12.47
CA SER A 286 4.54 -17.10 12.90
C SER A 286 3.73 -15.79 12.92
N GLU A 287 4.44 -14.67 13.02
CA GLU A 287 3.94 -13.30 13.11
C GLU A 287 3.27 -12.83 11.81
N LEU A 288 3.58 -13.49 10.68
CA LEU A 288 2.93 -13.23 9.39
C LEU A 288 1.49 -13.74 9.35
N TRP A 289 1.13 -14.66 10.22
CA TRP A 289 -0.20 -15.29 10.24
C TRP A 289 -1.08 -14.67 11.33
N PRO A 290 -2.40 -14.54 11.10
CA PRO A 290 -3.34 -14.25 12.17
C PRO A 290 -3.25 -15.31 13.27
N GLU A 291 -3.58 -14.91 14.48
CA GLU A 291 -3.49 -15.78 15.66
C GLU A 291 -4.28 -17.08 15.47
N SER A 292 -5.45 -17.00 14.84
CA SER A 292 -6.29 -18.15 14.48
C SER A 292 -5.62 -19.17 13.56
N CYS A 293 -4.54 -18.79 12.86
CA CYS A 293 -3.81 -19.65 11.93
C CYS A 293 -2.46 -20.12 12.49
N ARG A 294 -2.03 -19.66 13.67
CA ARG A 294 -0.69 -20.00 14.19
C ARG A 294 -0.60 -21.45 14.67
N ASP A 295 -1.68 -21.97 15.25
CA ASP A 295 -1.75 -23.35 15.73
C ASP A 295 -1.95 -24.37 14.60
N SER A 296 -2.43 -23.92 13.44
CA SER A 296 -2.65 -24.78 12.27
C SER A 296 -1.43 -24.84 11.33
N VAL A 297 -0.53 -23.85 11.36
CA VAL A 297 0.74 -23.89 10.61
C VAL A 297 1.71 -24.95 11.16
N SER A 298 1.67 -25.22 12.47
CA SER A 298 2.41 -26.33 13.09
C SER A 298 1.81 -27.70 12.72
N GLN A 299 0.50 -27.77 12.43
CA GLN A 299 -0.23 -29.00 12.09
C GLN A 299 -0.47 -29.22 10.59
N GLY A 300 -0.19 -28.23 9.73
CA GLY A 300 -0.28 -28.34 8.26
C GLY A 300 -1.66 -28.07 7.65
N THR A 301 -2.55 -27.34 8.34
CA THR A 301 -3.94 -27.11 7.92
C THR A 301 -4.32 -25.62 7.93
N CYS A 302 -3.71 -24.81 7.05
CA CYS A 302 -4.30 -23.58 6.54
C CYS A 302 -4.01 -23.35 5.04
#